data_AF-A0A969CZ89-F1
#
_entry.id   AF-A0A969CZ89-F1
#
_cell.length_a   1.000
_cell.length_b   1.000
_cell.length_c   1.000
_cell.angle_alpha   90.00
_cell.angle_beta   90.00
_cell.angle_gamma   90.00
#
_symmetry.space_group_name_H-M   'P 1'
#
loop_
_entity.id
_entity.type
_entity.pdbx_description
1 polymer ?
#
loop_
_entity_poly.entity_id
_entity_poly.type
_entity_poly.pdbx_seq_one_letter_code
_entity_poly.pdbx_strand_id
1 'polypeptide(L)' 'MNGDLTPVRAGFIPLIDAATLIVAADHGFAAEEGLRLELVREVSWANVRAPPDARPARTRR' A
#
# COMPACT_ATOMS: atom_id res chain seq x y z
N MET A 1 -22.96 6.44 -11.88
CA MET A 1 -21.82 5.55 -11.64
C MET A 1 -21.61 5.53 -10.15
N ASN A 2 -21.91 4.41 -9.49
CA ASN A 2 -21.82 4.34 -8.02
C ASN A 2 -20.36 4.59 -7.63
N GLY A 3 -20.12 5.68 -6.89
CA GLY A 3 -18.80 6.18 -6.51
C GLY A 3 -18.10 5.36 -5.41
N ASP A 4 -18.35 4.06 -5.37
CA ASP A 4 -17.80 3.17 -4.36
C ASP A 4 -16.51 2.55 -4.90
N LEU A 5 -15.38 3.15 -4.51
CA LEU A 5 -14.05 2.65 -4.84
C LEU A 5 -13.68 1.46 -3.96
N THR A 6 -13.18 0.39 -4.57
CA THR A 6 -12.69 -0.80 -3.85
C THR A 6 -11.39 -0.46 -3.13
N PRO A 7 -11.31 -0.59 -1.79
CA PRO A 7 -10.10 -0.27 -1.05
C PRO A 7 -9.03 -1.34 -1.25
N VAL A 8 -7.81 -0.91 -1.59
CA VAL A 8 -6.65 -1.79 -1.76
C VAL A 8 -5.48 -1.23 -0.96
N ARG A 9 -4.98 -2.00 0.01
CA ARG A 9 -3.81 -1.65 0.83
C ARG A 9 -2.55 -2.21 0.19
N ALA A 10 -1.54 -1.36 0.01
CA ALA A 10 -0.25 -1.75 -0.55
C ALA A 10 0.90 -1.22 0.30
N GLY A 11 1.70 -2.15 0.84
CA GLY A 11 2.96 -1.83 1.53
C GLY A 11 4.06 -1.50 0.52
N PHE A 12 4.84 -0.45 0.76
CA PHE A 12 5.96 -0.06 -0.10
C PHE A 12 7.16 0.45 0.71
N ILE A 13 8.37 0.25 0.19
CA ILE A 13 9.59 0.90 0.70
C ILE A 13 9.83 2.13 -0.18
N PRO A 14 10.25 3.30 0.38
CA PRO A 14 10.41 4.55 -0.39
C PRO A 14 11.67 4.53 -1.27
N LEU A 15 11.70 3.63 -2.23
CA LEU A 15 12.69 3.48 -3.29
C LEU A 15 12.02 3.67 -4.66
N ILE A 16 12.78 3.55 -5.75
CA ILE A 16 12.32 3.86 -7.11
C ILE A 16 11.17 2.96 -7.60
N ASP A 17 11.10 1.73 -7.11
CA ASP A 17 10.06 0.75 -7.43
C ASP A 17 8.67 1.18 -6.95
N ALA A 18 8.59 2.04 -5.93
CA ALA A 18 7.33 2.58 -5.45
C ALA A 18 6.75 3.71 -6.32
N ALA A 19 7.51 4.24 -7.30
CA ALA A 19 7.09 5.38 -8.11
C ALA A 19 5.74 5.13 -8.81
N THR A 20 5.53 3.94 -9.35
CA THR A 20 4.27 3.56 -10.03
C THR A 20 3.08 3.59 -9.08
N LEU A 21 3.23 3.09 -7.86
CA LEU A 21 2.16 3.09 -6.85
C LEU A 21 1.82 4.50 -6.40
N ILE A 22 2.84 5.33 -6.18
CA ILE A 22 2.67 6.73 -5.77
C ILE A 22 1.96 7.53 -6.86
N VAL A 23 2.43 7.42 -8.12
CA VAL A 23 1.80 8.09 -9.27
C VAL A 23 0.37 7.62 -9.47
N ALA A 24 0.10 6.31 -9.33
CA ALA A 24 -1.25 5.76 -9.48
C ALA A 24 -2.23 6.30 -8.41
N ALA A 25 -1.76 6.52 -7.19
CA ALA A 25 -2.55 7.08 -6.11
C ALA A 25 -2.75 8.61 -6.27
N ASP A 26 -1.70 9.33 -6.66
CA ASP A 26 -1.70 10.80 -6.71
C ASP A 26 -2.42 11.35 -7.95
N HIS A 27 -2.24 10.72 -9.11
CA HIS A 27 -2.84 11.17 -10.37
C HIS A 27 -4.23 10.59 -10.64
N GLY A 28 -4.79 9.80 -9.72
CA GLY A 28 -6.14 9.27 -9.86
C GLY A 28 -6.27 8.05 -10.77
N PHE A 29 -5.18 7.53 -11.34
CA PHE A 29 -5.21 6.32 -12.18
C PHE A 29 -5.86 5.12 -11.48
N ALA A 30 -5.65 4.97 -10.16
CA ALA A 30 -6.33 3.92 -9.41
C ALA A 30 -7.85 4.13 -9.33
N ALA A 31 -8.30 5.37 -9.20
CA ALA A 31 -9.72 5.71 -9.10
C ALA A 31 -10.43 5.50 -10.45
N GLU A 32 -9.75 5.74 -11.57
CA GLU A 32 -10.25 5.44 -12.92
C GLU A 32 -10.56 3.94 -13.09
N GLU A 33 -9.79 3.07 -12.43
CA GLU A 33 -10.00 1.62 -12.38
C GLU A 33 -10.97 1.18 -11.26
N GLY A 34 -11.61 2.12 -10.57
CA GLY A 34 -12.54 1.83 -9.47
C GLY A 34 -11.85 1.40 -8.17
N LEU A 35 -10.58 1.73 -7.99
CA LEU A 35 -9.78 1.38 -6.80
C LEU A 35 -9.47 2.62 -5.95
N ARG A 36 -9.38 2.41 -4.63
CA ARG A 36 -8.84 3.37 -3.66
C ARG A 36 -7.55 2.79 -3.08
N LEU A 37 -6.41 3.25 -3.58
CA LEU A 37 -5.10 2.82 -3.08
C LEU A 37 -4.80 3.45 -1.71
N GLU A 38 -4.49 2.61 -0.74
CA GLU A 38 -3.98 2.98 0.58
C GLU A 38 -2.51 2.53 0.67
N LEU A 39 -1.58 3.47 0.48
CA LEU A 39 -0.15 3.18 0.53
C LEU A 39 0.36 3.19 1.97
N VAL A 40 1.01 2.10 2.38
CA VAL A 40 1.63 1.95 3.70
C VAL A 40 3.15 1.95 3.53
N ARG A 41 3.82 2.94 4.12
CA ARG A 41 5.28 3.00 4.09
C ARG A 41 5.86 1.95 5.03
N GLU A 42 6.76 1.12 4.51
CA GLU A 42 7.48 0.08 5.22
C GLU A 42 8.98 0.35 5.27
N VAL A 43 9.64 -0.24 6.27
CA VAL A 43 11.10 -0.12 6.50
C VAL A 43 11.88 -1.36 6.06
N SER A 44 11.20 -2.47 5.74
CA SER A 44 11.82 -3.71 5.28
C SER A 44 10.89 -4.53 4.39
N TRP A 45 11.47 -5.35 3.51
CA TRP A 45 10.71 -6.27 2.66
C TRP A 45 10.02 -7.39 3.45
N ALA A 46 10.54 -7.73 4.64
CA ALA A 46 9.90 -8.69 5.53
C ALA A 46 8.53 -8.17 6.02
N ASN A 47 8.41 -6.86 6.27
CA ASN A 47 7.13 -6.25 6.64
C ASN A 47 6.14 -6.27 5.48
N VAL A 48 6.58 -5.95 4.26
CA VAL A 48 5.72 -5.94 3.06
C VAL A 48 5.10 -7.31 2.78
N ARG A 49 5.83 -8.40 3.05
CA ARG A 49 5.33 -9.78 2.87
C ARG A 49 4.39 -10.23 4.00
N ALA A 50 4.43 -9.58 5.16
CA ALA A 50 3.69 -10.03 6.33
C ALA A 50 2.17 -9.97 6.08
N PRO A 51 1.38 -10.84 6.74
CA PRO A 51 -0.06 -10.70 6.76
C PRO A 51 -0.49 -9.28 7.19
N PRO A 52 -1.56 -8.72 6.63
CA PRO A 52 -2.00 -7.34 6.90
C PRO A 52 -2.37 -7.07 8.37
N ASP A 53 -2.57 -8.13 9.15
CA ASP A 53 -2.93 -8.16 10.56
C ASP A 53 -1.85 -8.84 11.44
N ALA A 54 -0.66 -9.07 10.90
CA ALA A 54 0.45 -9.66 11.65
C ALA A 54 0.78 -8.78 12.87
N ARG A 55 0.66 -9.34 14.08
CA ARG A 55 1.07 -8.62 15.29
C ARG A 55 2.56 -8.31 15.21
N PRO A 56 3.00 -7.12 15.66
CA PRO A 56 4.41 -6.79 15.70
C PRO A 56 5.14 -7.88 16.51
N ALA A 57 6.20 -8.43 15.92
CA ALA A 57 7.07 -9.35 16.63
C ALA A 57 7.54 -8.64 17.91
N ARG A 58 7.13 -9.15 19.08
CA ARG A 58 7.61 -8.64 20.37
C ARG A 58 9.13 -8.75 20.34
N THR A 59 9.81 -7.62 20.19
CA THR A 59 11.25 -7.55 20.34
C THR A 59 11.56 -7.98 21.78
N ARG A 60 12.04 -9.21 21.96
CA ARG A 60 12.73 -9.56 23.20
C ARG A 60 14.04 -8.77 23.17
N ARG A 61 14.16 -7.84 24.11
CA ARG A 61 15.44 -7.21 24.45
C ARG A 61 16.47 -8.28 24.82
#